data_AF-I7KHJ1-F1
#
_entry.id   AF-I7KHJ1-F1
#
_cell.length_a   1.000
_cell.length_b   1.000
_cell.length_c   1.000
_cell.angle_alpha   90.00
_cell.angle_beta   90.00
_cell.angle_gamma   90.00
#
_symmetry.space_group_name_H-M   'P 1'
#
loop_
_entity.id
_entity.type
_entity.pdbx_description
1 polymer ?
#
loop_
_entity_poly.entity_id
_entity_poly.type
_entity_poly.pdbx_seq_one_letter_code
_entity_poly.pdbx_strand_id
1 'polypeptide(L)'
;MFMSMRKRLKIHAIYDQDTFVGMTIYFVSDKTVYLAYLAIDPNLRGHGYGSKILQLLEHKYQDKQIVLDIEPLNPDADNYRQRVSRLKFYQKNGWRRTHQMLKDQDGQFEALVDNAYFDKKDFARTLNQMSWGFYQFKIEK
;
A
#
# COMPACT_ATOMS: atom_id res chain seq x y z
N MET A 1 -13.51 -25.77 6.49
CA MET A 1 -12.33 -25.11 5.90
C MET A 1 -12.60 -23.59 5.78
N PHE A 2 -12.60 -22.84 6.90
CA PHE A 2 -12.89 -21.39 6.92
C PHE A 2 -11.87 -20.55 7.73
N MET A 3 -10.75 -21.15 8.19
CA MET A 3 -9.80 -20.51 9.11
C MET A 3 -8.59 -19.83 8.44
N SER A 4 -8.49 -19.79 7.10
CA SER A 4 -7.25 -19.39 6.41
C SER A 4 -7.12 -17.87 6.16
N MET A 5 -8.20 -17.16 5.80
CA MET A 5 -8.12 -15.73 5.42
C MET A 5 -7.75 -14.79 6.56
N ARG A 6 -8.18 -15.09 7.80
CA ARG A 6 -7.86 -14.25 8.98
C ARG A 6 -6.37 -14.13 9.26
N LYS A 7 -5.52 -15.02 8.71
CA LYS A 7 -4.07 -14.96 8.96
C LYS A 7 -3.32 -14.01 8.02
N ARG A 8 -3.83 -13.73 6.81
CA ARG A 8 -3.13 -12.94 5.78
C ARG A 8 -3.50 -11.45 5.81
N LEU A 9 -4.75 -11.11 6.12
CA LEU A 9 -5.16 -9.73 6.38
C LEU A 9 -4.65 -9.27 7.75
N LYS A 10 -4.02 -8.09 7.80
CA LYS A 10 -3.59 -7.40 9.00
C LYS A 10 -4.24 -6.03 9.05
N ILE A 11 -4.91 -5.76 10.16
CA ILE A 11 -5.49 -4.45 10.48
C ILE A 11 -4.85 -4.04 11.79
N HIS A 12 -4.05 -2.97 11.77
CA HIS A 12 -3.36 -2.48 12.94
C HIS A 12 -3.79 -1.05 13.24
N ALA A 13 -4.21 -0.81 14.48
CA ALA A 13 -4.17 0.52 15.06
C ALA A 13 -2.74 0.80 15.54
N ILE A 14 -2.23 1.98 15.25
CA ILE A 14 -0.88 2.41 15.60
C ILE A 14 -0.98 3.41 16.75
N TYR A 15 -0.22 3.15 17.80
CA TYR A 15 -0.14 4.00 18.98
C TYR A 15 1.29 4.46 19.21
N ASP A 16 1.43 5.68 19.72
CA ASP A 16 2.63 6.17 20.38
C ASP A 16 2.30 6.28 21.87
N GLN A 17 2.80 5.31 22.65
CA GLN A 17 2.34 5.05 24.02
C GLN A 17 0.81 4.87 24.06
N ASP A 18 0.08 5.73 24.76
CA ASP A 18 -1.38 5.69 24.87
C ASP A 18 -2.09 6.56 23.81
N THR A 19 -1.35 7.25 22.95
CA THR A 19 -1.91 8.14 21.93
C THR A 19 -2.16 7.39 20.63
N PHE A 20 -3.40 7.39 20.13
CA PHE A 20 -3.72 6.87 18.81
C PHE A 20 -3.10 7.75 17.72
N VAL A 21 -2.26 7.14 16.87
CA VAL A 21 -1.53 7.83 15.79
C VAL A 21 -2.19 7.62 14.43
N GLY A 22 -2.79 6.44 14.21
CA GLY A 22 -3.31 6.08 12.90
C GLY A 22 -3.55 4.60 12.74
N MET A 23 -3.69 4.14 11.51
CA MET A 23 -3.94 2.74 11.20
C MET A 23 -3.33 2.29 9.88
N THR A 24 -3.10 0.98 9.77
CA THR A 24 -2.76 0.31 8.51
C THR A 24 -3.66 -0.88 8.25
N ILE A 25 -3.93 -1.13 6.97
CA ILE A 25 -4.58 -2.33 6.47
C ILE A 25 -3.70 -2.90 5.37
N TYR A 26 -3.28 -4.16 5.53
CA TYR A 26 -2.40 -4.78 4.55
C TYR A 26 -2.59 -6.30 4.49
N PHE A 27 -2.27 -6.87 3.33
CA PHE A 27 -2.35 -8.30 3.07
C PHE A 27 -0.96 -8.88 2.91
N VAL A 28 -0.70 -10.00 3.58
CA VAL A 28 0.59 -10.69 3.53
C VAL A 28 0.46 -11.97 2.72
N SER A 29 1.23 -12.05 1.63
CA SER A 29 1.45 -13.28 0.88
C SER A 29 2.85 -13.84 1.16
N ASP A 30 3.23 -14.88 0.41
CA ASP A 30 4.48 -15.58 0.65
C ASP A 30 5.69 -14.72 0.21
N LYS A 31 5.52 -13.86 -0.80
CA LYS A 31 6.58 -12.97 -1.34
C LYS A 31 6.21 -11.49 -1.40
N THR A 32 4.93 -11.14 -1.23
CA THR A 32 4.46 -9.75 -1.33
C THR A 32 3.68 -9.34 -0.08
N VAL A 33 3.86 -8.09 0.35
CA VAL A 33 2.95 -7.41 1.27
C VAL A 33 2.24 -6.31 0.51
N TYR A 34 0.92 -6.39 0.41
CA TYR A 34 0.10 -5.35 -0.21
C TYR A 34 -0.45 -4.41 0.86
N LEU A 35 0.09 -3.19 0.96
CA LEU A 35 -0.36 -2.14 1.85
C LEU A 35 -1.54 -1.39 1.22
N ALA A 36 -2.74 -1.89 1.46
CA ALA A 36 -3.99 -1.34 0.93
C ALA A 36 -4.39 -0.01 1.58
N TYR A 37 -4.00 0.22 2.85
CA TYR A 37 -4.35 1.46 3.54
C TYR A 37 -3.30 1.88 4.57
N LEU A 38 -2.98 3.18 4.57
CA LEU A 38 -2.19 3.86 5.58
C LEU A 38 -2.85 5.22 5.88
N ALA A 39 -3.30 5.41 7.12
CA ALA A 39 -3.87 6.67 7.57
C ALA A 39 -3.22 7.14 8.87
N ILE A 40 -2.88 8.42 8.91
CA ILE A 40 -2.36 9.12 10.10
C ILE A 40 -3.40 10.15 10.54
N ASP A 41 -3.60 10.25 11.85
CA ASP A 41 -4.41 11.30 12.47
C ASP A 41 -4.04 12.67 11.88
N PRO A 42 -5.00 13.45 11.36
CA PRO A 42 -4.74 14.74 10.74
C PRO A 42 -3.87 15.69 11.58
N ASN A 43 -4.04 15.68 12.90
CA ASN A 43 -3.32 16.56 13.83
C ASN A 43 -1.86 16.11 14.05
N LEU A 44 -1.56 14.84 13.78
CA LEU A 44 -0.24 14.24 13.94
C LEU A 44 0.53 14.10 12.62
N ARG A 45 -0.06 14.52 11.49
CA ARG A 45 0.65 14.59 10.20
C ARG A 45 1.84 15.54 10.30
N GLY A 46 2.88 15.29 9.51
CA GLY A 46 4.12 16.07 9.53
C GLY A 46 5.11 15.72 10.65
N HIS A 47 4.71 14.95 11.66
CA HIS A 47 5.56 14.56 12.79
C HIS A 47 6.39 13.28 12.54
N GLY A 48 6.43 12.79 11.28
CA GLY A 48 7.23 11.63 10.88
C GLY A 48 6.62 10.25 11.14
N TYR A 49 5.42 10.15 11.71
CA TYR A 49 4.77 8.87 12.00
C TYR A 49 4.56 7.98 10.77
N GLY A 50 4.09 8.55 9.66
CA GLY A 50 3.92 7.79 8.41
C GLY A 50 5.23 7.14 7.94
N SER A 51 6.34 7.89 7.99
CA SER A 51 7.67 7.38 7.65
C SER A 51 8.11 6.24 8.58
N LYS A 52 7.93 6.41 9.89
CA LYS A 52 8.26 5.36 10.88
C LYS A 52 7.45 4.08 10.62
N ILE A 53 6.16 4.20 10.29
CA ILE A 53 5.30 3.05 9.99
C ILE A 53 5.78 2.30 8.73
N LEU A 54 6.16 3.02 7.67
CA LEU A 54 6.71 2.41 6.46
C LEU A 54 8.02 1.66 6.77
N GLN A 55 8.94 2.27 7.51
CA GLN A 55 10.19 1.64 7.92
C GLN A 55 9.98 0.40 8.79
N LEU A 56 8.99 0.43 9.69
CA LEU A 56 8.62 -0.73 10.51
C LEU A 56 8.06 -1.87 9.65
N LEU A 57 7.27 -1.55 8.62
CA LEU A 57 6.77 -2.55 7.66
C LEU A 57 7.92 -3.16 6.86
N GLU A 58 8.81 -2.33 6.30
CA GLU A 58 10.00 -2.76 5.56
C GLU A 58 10.92 -3.65 6.43
N HIS A 59 11.18 -3.25 7.68
CA HIS A 59 11.99 -4.05 8.60
C HIS A 59 11.34 -5.39 8.96
N LYS A 60 10.03 -5.39 9.18
CA LYS A 60 9.27 -6.60 9.55
C LYS A 60 9.19 -7.62 8.42
N TYR A 61 9.15 -7.15 7.17
CA TYR A 61 8.97 -7.99 5.98
C TYR A 61 10.15 -7.89 5.01
N GLN A 62 11.37 -7.89 5.54
CA GLN A 62 12.61 -7.76 4.76
C GLN A 62 12.80 -8.80 3.63
N ASP A 63 12.12 -9.95 3.73
CA ASP A 63 12.15 -11.05 2.75
C ASP A 63 11.03 -10.95 1.70
N LYS A 64 10.21 -9.90 1.74
CA LYS A 64 9.04 -9.70 0.88
C LYS A 64 9.09 -8.33 0.23
N GLN A 65 8.61 -8.24 -1.00
CA GLN A 65 8.38 -6.95 -1.63
C GLN A 65 7.13 -6.31 -1.04
N ILE A 66 7.20 -5.03 -0.68
CA ILE A 66 6.01 -4.28 -0.25
C ILE A 66 5.51 -3.45 -1.43
N VAL A 67 4.23 -3.62 -1.74
CA VAL A 67 3.52 -2.91 -2.81
C VAL A 67 2.41 -2.08 -2.16
N LEU A 68 2.26 -0.85 -2.61
CA LEU A 68 1.07 -0.04 -2.38
C LEU A 68 0.62 0.56 -3.70
N ASP A 69 -0.57 1.10 -3.76
CA ASP A 69 -1.06 1.82 -4.92
C ASP A 69 -1.51 3.25 -4.54
N ILE A 70 -1.41 4.16 -5.50
CA ILE A 70 -1.85 5.56 -5.36
C ILE A 70 -2.70 5.97 -6.54
N GLU A 71 -3.62 6.90 -6.34
CA GLU A 71 -4.34 7.52 -7.46
C GLU A 71 -3.32 8.15 -8.46
N PRO A 72 -3.48 7.91 -9.77
CA PRO A 72 -2.57 8.46 -10.78
C PRO A 72 -2.64 9.97 -10.78
N LEU A 73 -1.52 10.61 -11.12
CA LEU A 73 -1.48 12.06 -11.26
C LEU A 73 -2.36 12.48 -12.44
N ASN A 74 -3.51 13.09 -12.13
CA ASN A 74 -4.41 13.70 -13.09
C ASN A 74 -4.53 15.20 -12.76
N PRO A 75 -3.96 16.11 -13.56
CA PRO A 75 -4.05 17.56 -13.34
C PRO A 75 -5.49 18.09 -13.26
N ASP A 76 -6.43 17.40 -13.90
CA ASP A 76 -7.84 17.79 -13.94
C ASP A 76 -8.65 17.25 -12.73
N ALA A 77 -8.03 16.50 -11.83
CA ALA A 77 -8.69 16.00 -10.63
C ALA A 77 -8.74 17.08 -9.52
N ASP A 78 -9.91 17.25 -8.89
CA ASP A 78 -10.11 18.19 -7.77
C ASP A 78 -9.08 17.99 -6.64
N ASN A 79 -8.64 16.75 -6.42
CA ASN A 79 -7.67 16.38 -5.40
C ASN A 79 -6.22 16.30 -5.92
N TYR A 80 -5.87 16.88 -7.08
CA TYR A 80 -4.54 16.80 -7.69
C TYR A 80 -3.40 17.13 -6.72
N ARG A 81 -3.53 18.21 -5.94
CA ARG A 81 -2.53 18.61 -4.93
C ARG A 81 -2.31 17.51 -3.87
N GLN A 82 -3.35 16.80 -3.47
CA GLN A 82 -3.25 15.69 -2.53
C GLN A 82 -2.54 14.49 -3.16
N ARG A 83 -2.86 14.16 -4.42
CA ARG A 83 -2.18 13.08 -5.17
C ARG A 83 -0.68 13.33 -5.30
N VAL A 84 -0.29 14.56 -5.65
CA VAL A 84 1.13 14.98 -5.70
C VAL A 84 1.78 14.87 -4.32
N SER A 85 1.09 15.29 -3.26
CA SER A 85 1.62 15.19 -1.89
C SER A 85 1.84 13.74 -1.46
N ARG A 86 0.92 12.82 -1.78
CA ARG A 86 1.08 11.38 -1.48
C ARG A 86 2.27 10.79 -2.22
N LEU A 87 2.40 11.07 -3.52
CA LEU A 87 3.55 10.59 -4.29
C LEU A 87 4.87 11.09 -3.70
N LYS A 88 4.98 12.40 -3.41
CA LYS A 88 6.19 12.97 -2.79
C LYS A 88 6.50 12.35 -1.43
N PHE A 89 5.49 12.08 -0.61
CA PHE A 89 5.66 11.40 0.67
C PHE A 89 6.28 10.01 0.48
N TYR A 90 5.73 9.18 -0.41
CA TYR A 90 6.28 7.84 -0.65
C TYR A 90 7.68 7.88 -1.26
N GLN A 91 7.92 8.75 -2.25
CA GLN A 91 9.25 8.91 -2.86
C GLN A 91 10.31 9.38 -1.85
N LYS A 92 9.96 10.29 -0.92
CA LYS A 92 10.85 10.71 0.17
C LYS A 92 11.22 9.55 1.10
N ASN A 93 10.36 8.54 1.21
CA ASN A 93 10.60 7.32 1.97
C ASN A 93 11.25 6.20 1.12
N GLY A 94 11.76 6.50 -0.08
CA GLY A 94 12.49 5.52 -0.91
C GLY A 94 11.61 4.68 -1.84
N TRP A 95 10.29 4.86 -1.81
CA TRP A 95 9.36 4.11 -2.65
C TRP A 95 9.43 4.58 -4.11
N ARG A 96 9.31 3.63 -5.03
CA ARG A 96 9.53 3.84 -6.45
C ARG A 96 8.26 3.57 -7.24
N ARG A 97 7.99 4.44 -8.23
CA ARG A 97 6.91 4.23 -9.19
C ARG A 97 7.25 3.06 -10.09
N THR A 98 6.29 2.15 -10.26
CA THR A 98 6.43 1.04 -11.21
C THR A 98 5.96 1.41 -12.62
N HIS A 99 5.18 2.50 -12.73
CA HIS A 99 4.42 2.85 -13.93
C HIS A 99 3.53 1.70 -14.42
N GLN A 100 3.10 0.83 -13.52
CA GLN A 100 2.06 -0.16 -13.76
C GLN A 100 0.78 0.33 -13.08
N MET A 101 -0.30 0.36 -13.84
CA MET A 101 -1.63 0.72 -13.38
C MET A 101 -2.40 -0.54 -13.02
N LEU A 102 -2.79 -0.65 -11.76
CA LEU A 102 -3.86 -1.53 -11.30
C LEU A 102 -5.19 -0.88 -11.68
N LYS A 103 -6.01 -1.59 -12.46
CA LYS A 103 -7.34 -1.15 -12.86
C LYS A 103 -8.37 -2.14 -12.36
N ASP A 104 -9.38 -1.65 -11.66
CA ASP A 104 -10.50 -2.42 -11.14
C ASP A 104 -11.82 -1.64 -11.32
N GLN A 105 -12.86 -2.03 -10.59
CA GLN A 105 -14.18 -1.37 -10.64
C GLN A 105 -14.17 0.01 -9.98
N ASP A 106 -13.24 0.23 -9.05
CA ASP A 106 -13.13 1.46 -8.25
C ASP A 106 -12.25 2.52 -8.92
N GLY A 107 -11.45 2.13 -9.92
CA GLY A 107 -10.77 3.04 -10.83
C GLY A 107 -9.43 2.53 -11.32
N GLN A 108 -8.47 3.44 -11.41
CA GLN A 108 -7.11 3.16 -11.82
C GLN A 108 -6.16 3.70 -10.75
N PHE A 109 -5.18 2.89 -10.36
CA PHE A 109 -4.20 3.20 -9.33
C PHE A 109 -2.81 2.77 -9.80
N GLU A 110 -1.80 3.59 -9.55
CA GLU A 110 -0.42 3.26 -9.89
C GLU A 110 0.25 2.53 -8.74
N ALA A 111 0.83 1.36 -9.03
CA ALA A 111 1.60 0.61 -8.04
C ALA A 111 2.97 1.26 -7.76
N LEU A 112 3.32 1.37 -6.48
CA LEU A 112 4.64 1.73 -5.97
C LEU A 112 5.23 0.56 -5.21
N VAL A 113 6.56 0.44 -5.23
CA VAL A 113 7.32 -0.60 -4.54
C VAL A 113 8.40 -0.01 -3.64
N ASP A 114 8.72 -0.73 -2.57
CA ASP A 114 9.78 -0.40 -1.60
C ASP A 114 11.21 -0.64 -2.14
N ASN A 115 11.36 -1.41 -3.23
CA ASN A 115 12.64 -1.75 -3.83
C ASN A 115 12.71 -1.46 -5.35
N ALA A 116 13.82 -1.82 -6.00
CA ALA A 116 14.11 -1.40 -7.38
C ALA A 116 13.34 -2.16 -8.48
N TYR A 117 12.85 -3.36 -8.19
CA TYR A 117 12.17 -4.22 -9.15
C TYR A 117 10.68 -4.31 -8.78
N PHE A 118 9.81 -4.70 -9.72
CA PHE A 118 8.41 -4.99 -9.40
C PHE A 118 8.05 -6.40 -9.84
N ASP A 119 7.77 -7.28 -8.89
CA ASP A 119 7.25 -8.63 -9.17
C ASP A 119 5.75 -8.56 -9.44
N LYS A 120 5.41 -8.06 -10.62
CA LYS A 120 4.02 -7.95 -11.11
C LYS A 120 3.26 -9.29 -11.02
N LYS A 121 3.94 -10.42 -11.25
CA LYS A 121 3.30 -11.74 -11.25
C LYS A 121 2.92 -12.14 -9.82
N ASP A 122 3.79 -11.91 -8.86
CA ASP A 122 3.50 -12.22 -7.46
C ASP A 122 2.48 -11.24 -6.86
N PHE A 123 2.53 -9.96 -7.23
CA PHE A 123 1.50 -9.00 -6.85
C PHE A 123 0.12 -9.40 -7.38
N ALA A 124 0.00 -9.77 -8.66
CA ALA A 124 -1.25 -10.29 -9.21
C ALA A 124 -1.74 -11.55 -8.49
N ARG A 125 -0.82 -12.45 -8.11
CA ARG A 125 -1.18 -13.63 -7.30
C ARG A 125 -1.71 -13.22 -5.93
N THR A 126 -1.10 -12.22 -5.30
CA THR A 126 -1.50 -11.68 -3.99
C THR A 126 -2.91 -11.08 -4.04
N LEU A 127 -3.22 -10.29 -5.07
CA LEU A 127 -4.56 -9.74 -5.29
C LEU A 127 -5.63 -10.83 -5.51
N ASN A 128 -5.31 -11.86 -6.29
CA ASN A 128 -6.21 -13.01 -6.46
C ASN A 128 -6.43 -13.78 -5.15
N GLN A 129 -5.38 -13.98 -4.35
CA GLN A 129 -5.48 -14.66 -3.06
C GLN A 129 -6.31 -13.86 -2.05
N MET A 130 -6.18 -12.52 -2.07
CA MET A 130 -6.92 -11.60 -1.22
C MET A 130 -8.44 -11.75 -1.36
N SER A 131 -8.91 -12.00 -2.59
CA SER A 131 -10.33 -12.01 -2.93
C SER A 131 -10.86 -13.38 -3.37
N TRP A 132 -10.11 -14.46 -3.18
CA TRP A 132 -10.42 -15.79 -3.73
C TRP A 132 -10.68 -15.81 -5.25
N GLY A 133 -10.01 -14.94 -5.99
CA GLY A 133 -10.17 -14.81 -7.44
C GLY A 133 -11.43 -14.08 -7.90
N PHE A 134 -12.26 -13.55 -6.98
CA PHE A 134 -13.43 -12.74 -7.34
C PHE A 134 -13.09 -11.27 -7.64
N TYR A 135 -11.91 -10.78 -7.26
CA TYR A 135 -11.46 -9.44 -7.58
C TYR A 135 -11.04 -9.40 -9.05
N GLN A 136 -11.79 -8.63 -9.83
CA GLN A 136 -11.53 -8.44 -11.24
C GLN A 136 -10.62 -7.23 -11.40
N PHE A 137 -9.39 -7.49 -11.86
CA PHE A 137 -8.41 -6.44 -12.06
C PHE A 137 -7.57 -6.68 -13.31
N LYS A 138 -6.95 -5.61 -13.80
CA LYS A 138 -5.88 -5.65 -14.80
C LYS A 138 -4.68 -4.89 -14.28
N ILE A 139 -3.49 -5.37 -14.61
CA ILE A 139 -2.26 -4.61 -14.38
C ILE A 139 -1.63 -4.36 -15.73
N GLU A 140 -1.49 -3.10 -16.12
CA GLU A 140 -0.98 -2.69 -17.43
C GLU A 140 -0.03 -1.49 -17.32
N LYS A 141 0.76 -1.23 -18.38
CA LYS A 141 1.59 -0.01 -18.45
C LYS A 141 0.74 1.18 -18.84
#